data_AF-A0A0Q6X0Y2-F1
#
_entry.id   AF-A0A0Q6X0Y2-F1
#
_cell.length_a   1.000
_cell.length_b   1.000
_cell.length_c   1.000
_cell.angle_alpha   90.00
_cell.angle_beta   90.00
_cell.angle_gamma   90.00
#
_symmetry.space_group_name_H-M   'P 1'
#
loop_
_entity.id
_entity.type
_entity.pdbx_description
1 polymer ?
#
loop_
_entity_poly.entity_id
_entity_poly.type
_entity_poly.pdbx_seq_one_letter_code
_entity_poly.pdbx_strand_id
1 'polypeptide(L)'
;MLASLHLKQRTRAGAIHLAISFAVAALAAGLVFGLWYPGAFRSLAGGRELFFLVVSVDVVMGPVLTFAVFDLTRKTWPHLRRDLITIGVLQMAALGYGLHTVYAVRPVALVFEVDRLRVISAADVQLSELPVARPEYQRLPLTGPWQLAAREPAAGAENTESLFMGLKGVDLGQRPSFWQPYDEALPRILARTRPIQQLLARFPARQPELMAALADAGLDASTARFIPVSARGEWVALLDATGHVAGFAPFDGFF
;
A
#
# COMPACT_ATOMS: atom_id res chain seq x y z
N MET A 1 -27.98 -16.01 39.11
CA MET A 1 -28.36 -15.30 37.86
C MET A 1 -27.31 -15.44 36.73
N LEU A 2 -26.00 -15.50 37.01
CA LEU A 2 -24.98 -15.77 35.96
C LEU A 2 -24.89 -17.24 35.53
N ALA A 3 -25.20 -18.20 36.42
CA ALA A 3 -25.16 -19.63 36.09
C ALA A 3 -26.19 -20.05 35.02
N SER A 4 -27.29 -19.31 34.85
CA SER A 4 -28.33 -19.58 33.84
C SER A 4 -27.95 -19.07 32.44
N LEU A 5 -26.79 -18.42 32.28
CA LEU A 5 -26.35 -17.83 31.00
C LEU A 5 -25.37 -18.74 30.23
N HIS A 6 -25.05 -19.94 30.73
CA HIS A 6 -24.17 -20.91 30.08
C HIS A 6 -22.89 -20.28 29.50
N LEU A 7 -22.26 -19.37 30.27
CA LEU A 7 -21.12 -18.58 29.81
C LEU A 7 -20.00 -19.45 29.22
N LYS A 8 -19.72 -20.62 29.81
CA LYS A 8 -18.67 -21.53 29.33
C LYS A 8 -18.87 -21.99 27.88
N GLN A 9 -20.11 -22.23 27.46
CA GLN A 9 -20.41 -22.67 26.08
C GLN A 9 -20.33 -21.49 25.12
N ARG A 10 -20.85 -20.32 25.53
CA ARG A 10 -20.78 -19.08 24.75
C ARG A 10 -19.35 -18.61 24.56
N THR A 11 -18.53 -18.61 25.61
CA THR A 11 -17.11 -18.26 25.52
C THR A 11 -16.36 -19.24 24.63
N ARG A 12 -16.65 -20.54 24.72
CA ARG A 12 -16.04 -21.54 23.82
C ARG A 12 -16.42 -21.29 22.36
N ALA A 13 -17.69 -21.02 22.07
CA ALA A 13 -18.14 -20.73 20.71
C ALA A 13 -17.52 -19.44 20.15
N GLY A 14 -17.51 -18.37 20.95
CA GLY A 14 -16.84 -17.12 20.60
C GLY A 14 -15.34 -17.29 20.39
N ALA A 15 -14.65 -18.07 21.23
CA ALA A 15 -13.21 -18.34 21.09
C ALA A 15 -12.88 -19.16 19.84
N ILE A 16 -13.70 -20.15 19.49
CA ILE A 16 -13.55 -20.90 18.24
C ILE A 16 -13.74 -19.96 17.05
N HIS A 17 -14.77 -19.10 17.08
CA HIS A 17 -14.97 -18.11 16.02
C HIS A 17 -13.76 -17.17 15.93
N LEU A 18 -13.27 -16.65 17.06
CA LEU A 18 -12.10 -15.77 17.09
C LEU A 18 -10.88 -16.44 16.44
N ALA A 19 -10.62 -17.72 16.73
CA ALA A 19 -9.55 -18.47 16.08
C ALA A 19 -9.75 -18.58 14.56
N ILE A 20 -10.98 -18.80 14.09
CA ILE A 20 -11.32 -18.81 12.66
C ILE A 20 -11.09 -17.42 12.04
N SER A 21 -11.58 -16.36 12.67
CA SER A 21 -11.39 -14.98 12.18
C SER A 21 -9.91 -14.61 12.11
N PHE A 22 -9.08 -15.04 13.08
CA PHE A 22 -7.63 -14.86 13.02
C PHE A 22 -6.98 -15.64 11.88
N ALA A 23 -7.41 -16.88 11.62
CA ALA A 23 -6.90 -17.66 10.49
C ALA A 23 -7.23 -16.98 9.15
N VAL A 24 -8.47 -16.51 8.98
CA VAL A 24 -8.90 -15.77 7.79
C VAL A 24 -8.13 -14.45 7.66
N ALA A 25 -7.96 -13.71 8.75
CA ALA A 25 -7.17 -12.48 8.80
C ALA A 25 -5.70 -12.71 8.41
N ALA A 26 -5.09 -13.82 8.84
CA ALA A 26 -3.72 -14.17 8.47
C ALA A 26 -3.59 -14.49 6.98
N LEU A 27 -4.57 -15.19 6.39
CA LEU A 27 -4.62 -15.43 4.94
C LEU A 27 -4.76 -14.12 4.16
N ALA A 28 -5.66 -13.23 4.62
CA ALA A 28 -5.83 -11.90 4.05
C ALA A 28 -4.54 -11.07 4.15
N ALA A 29 -3.82 -11.12 5.28
CA ALA A 29 -2.53 -10.46 5.46
C ALA A 29 -1.48 -10.99 4.49
N GLY A 30 -1.43 -12.31 4.29
CA GLY A 30 -0.54 -12.95 3.31
C GLY A 30 -0.80 -12.46 1.88
N LEU A 31 -2.07 -12.34 1.48
CA LEU A 31 -2.45 -11.80 0.19
C LEU A 31 -2.06 -10.32 0.06
N VAL A 32 -2.46 -9.48 1.02
CA VAL A 32 -2.27 -8.03 0.95
C VAL A 32 -0.79 -7.67 1.01
N PHE A 33 -0.06 -8.19 1.99
CA PHE A 33 1.34 -7.82 2.23
C PHE A 33 2.35 -8.64 1.43
N GLY A 34 1.96 -9.83 0.96
CA GLY A 34 2.80 -10.65 0.07
C GLY A 34 2.66 -10.24 -1.39
N LEU A 35 1.44 -9.93 -1.84
CA LEU A 35 1.13 -9.80 -3.27
C LEU A 35 0.82 -8.36 -3.69
N TRP A 36 0.01 -7.63 -2.92
CA TRP A 36 -0.47 -6.30 -3.33
C TRP A 36 0.40 -5.14 -2.82
N TYR A 37 1.02 -5.29 -1.65
CA TYR A 37 1.87 -4.29 -1.00
C TYR A 37 3.18 -4.94 -0.54
N PRO A 38 4.11 -5.25 -1.46
CA PRO A 38 5.37 -5.88 -1.08
C PRO A 38 6.34 -4.88 -0.43
N GLY A 39 7.16 -5.39 0.49
CA GLY A 39 8.27 -4.65 1.10
C GLY A 39 7.86 -3.31 1.73
N ALA A 40 8.57 -2.24 1.36
CA ALA A 40 8.36 -0.90 1.89
C ALA A 40 6.98 -0.31 1.52
N PHE A 41 6.37 -0.76 0.42
CA PHE A 41 5.10 -0.19 -0.08
C PHE A 41 3.91 -0.43 0.85
N ARG A 42 4.02 -1.37 1.81
CA ARG A 42 3.06 -1.53 2.91
C ARG A 42 2.86 -0.24 3.69
N SER A 43 3.94 0.51 3.88
CA SER A 43 3.96 1.78 4.60
C SER A 43 3.83 2.97 3.64
N LEU A 44 4.57 2.99 2.51
CA LEU A 44 4.51 4.11 1.57
C LEU A 44 3.11 4.34 0.98
N ALA A 45 2.35 3.27 0.72
CA ALA A 45 0.97 3.39 0.22
C ALA A 45 -0.09 3.40 1.34
N GLY A 46 0.33 3.33 2.62
CA GLY A 46 -0.54 3.20 3.80
C GLY A 46 -1.49 2.01 3.76
N GLY A 47 -1.04 0.92 3.13
CA GLY A 47 -1.80 -0.33 3.05
C GLY A 47 -1.97 -0.99 4.41
N ARG A 48 -1.03 -0.78 5.34
CA ARG A 48 -1.07 -1.33 6.70
C ARG A 48 -2.25 -0.80 7.51
N GLU A 49 -2.42 0.52 7.54
CA GLU A 49 -3.48 1.18 8.31
C GLU A 49 -4.86 0.80 7.75
N LEU A 50 -5.00 0.77 6.42
CA LEU A 50 -6.23 0.34 5.75
C LEU A 50 -6.55 -1.14 6.04
N PHE A 51 -5.54 -2.01 5.97
CA PHE A 51 -5.70 -3.43 6.26
C PHE A 51 -6.16 -3.68 7.70
N PHE A 52 -5.52 -3.05 8.69
CA PHE A 52 -5.90 -3.22 10.09
C PHE A 52 -7.31 -2.70 10.37
N LEU A 53 -7.71 -1.60 9.74
CA LEU A 53 -9.08 -1.10 9.84
C LEU A 53 -10.07 -2.17 9.39
N VAL A 54 -9.89 -2.73 8.18
CA VAL A 54 -10.77 -3.76 7.61
C VAL A 54 -10.84 -5.00 8.50
N VAL A 55 -9.68 -5.54 8.89
CA VAL A 55 -9.62 -6.82 9.62
C VAL A 55 -10.07 -6.72 11.08
N SER A 56 -9.86 -5.57 11.72
CA SER A 56 -10.24 -5.36 13.13
C SER A 56 -11.74 -5.56 13.35
N VAL A 57 -12.57 -5.12 12.40
CA VAL A 57 -14.02 -5.28 12.46
C VAL A 57 -14.39 -6.76 12.49
N ASP A 58 -13.82 -7.57 11.60
CA ASP A 58 -14.14 -8.98 11.47
C ASP A 58 -13.62 -9.81 12.66
N VAL A 59 -12.42 -9.51 13.15
CA VAL A 59 -11.81 -10.21 14.29
C VAL A 59 -12.56 -9.92 15.60
N VAL A 60 -13.21 -8.76 15.73
CA VAL A 60 -13.93 -8.38 16.95
C VAL A 60 -15.42 -8.71 16.85
N MET A 61 -16.10 -8.26 15.80
CA MET A 61 -17.56 -8.31 15.71
C MET A 61 -18.10 -9.73 15.57
N GLY A 62 -17.49 -10.57 14.73
CA GLY A 62 -17.93 -11.97 14.53
C GLY A 62 -17.95 -12.79 15.83
N PRO A 63 -16.85 -12.82 16.60
CA PRO A 63 -16.78 -13.51 17.89
C PRO A 63 -17.74 -12.95 18.94
N VAL A 64 -17.89 -11.62 19.02
CA VAL A 64 -18.82 -10.97 19.96
C VAL A 64 -20.27 -11.33 19.62
N LEU A 65 -20.67 -11.25 18.35
CA LEU A 65 -22.00 -11.63 17.91
C LEU A 65 -22.26 -13.11 18.15
N THR A 66 -21.27 -13.97 17.87
CA THR A 66 -21.36 -15.41 18.14
C THR A 66 -21.55 -15.70 19.61
N PHE A 67 -20.77 -15.06 20.49
CA PHE A 67 -20.94 -15.15 21.93
C PHE A 67 -22.36 -14.73 22.37
N ALA A 68 -22.90 -13.65 21.79
CA ALA A 68 -24.21 -13.12 22.13
C ALA A 68 -25.36 -14.04 21.69
N VAL A 69 -25.30 -14.61 20.48
CA VAL A 69 -26.39 -15.40 19.91
C VAL A 69 -26.37 -16.87 20.30
N PHE A 70 -25.23 -17.41 20.75
CA PHE A 70 -25.06 -18.83 21.04
C PHE A 70 -25.84 -19.24 22.31
N ASP A 71 -26.96 -19.93 22.15
CA ASP A 71 -27.78 -20.38 23.27
C ASP A 71 -28.46 -21.72 22.98
N LEU A 72 -27.85 -22.80 23.45
CA LEU A 72 -28.37 -24.17 23.28
C LEU A 72 -29.54 -24.50 24.22
N THR A 73 -29.87 -23.61 25.17
CA THR A 73 -31.00 -23.84 26.10
C THR A 73 -32.30 -23.28 25.56
N ARG A 74 -32.22 -22.16 24.83
CA ARG A 74 -33.39 -21.47 24.26
C ARG A 74 -33.58 -21.70 22.77
N LYS A 75 -32.53 -22.09 22.05
CA LYS A 75 -32.60 -22.29 20.60
C LYS A 75 -32.37 -23.76 20.24
N THR A 76 -33.18 -24.25 19.31
CA THR A 76 -32.92 -25.51 18.62
C THR A 76 -31.70 -25.36 17.70
N TRP A 77 -31.04 -26.48 17.40
CA TRP A 77 -29.88 -26.50 16.51
C TRP A 77 -30.12 -25.83 15.14
N PRO A 78 -31.27 -26.04 14.45
CA PRO A 78 -31.56 -25.36 13.19
C PRO A 78 -31.60 -23.84 13.31
N HIS A 79 -32.19 -23.29 14.38
CA HIS A 79 -32.25 -21.85 14.61
C HIS A 79 -30.86 -21.27 14.88
N LEU A 80 -30.08 -21.92 15.76
CA LEU A 80 -28.72 -21.50 16.06
C LEU A 80 -27.82 -21.55 14.82
N ARG A 81 -27.93 -22.60 14.00
CA ARG A 81 -27.19 -22.72 12.74
C ARG A 81 -27.52 -21.57 11.79
N ARG A 82 -28.79 -21.18 11.67
CA ARG A 82 -29.18 -20.03 10.83
C ARG A 82 -28.49 -18.75 11.32
N ASP A 83 -28.52 -18.48 12.62
CA ASP A 83 -27.87 -17.29 13.19
C ASP A 83 -26.37 -17.26 12.91
N LEU A 84 -25.67 -18.39 13.11
CA LEU A 84 -24.24 -18.51 12.84
C LEU A 84 -23.91 -18.37 11.35
N ILE A 85 -24.73 -18.93 10.46
CA ILE A 85 -24.57 -18.74 9.01
C ILE A 85 -24.76 -17.27 8.64
N THR A 86 -25.78 -16.60 9.18
CA THR A 86 -26.01 -15.17 8.93
C THR A 86 -24.80 -14.34 9.37
N ILE A 87 -24.25 -14.59 10.57
CA ILE A 87 -23.02 -13.91 11.03
C ILE A 87 -21.86 -14.18 10.07
N GLY A 88 -21.63 -15.44 9.70
CA GLY A 88 -20.55 -15.81 8.80
C GLY A 88 -20.67 -15.17 7.41
N VAL A 89 -21.88 -15.14 6.83
CA VAL A 89 -22.13 -14.51 5.53
C VAL A 89 -21.88 -13.00 5.59
N LEU A 90 -22.39 -12.32 6.61
CA LEU A 90 -22.17 -10.88 6.77
C LEU A 90 -20.69 -10.54 6.97
N GLN A 91 -19.97 -11.34 7.76
CA GLN A 91 -18.54 -11.19 7.98
C GLN A 91 -17.74 -11.43 6.69
N MET A 92 -18.04 -12.48 5.92
CA MET A 92 -17.36 -12.73 4.65
C MET A 92 -17.66 -11.63 3.61
N ALA A 93 -18.87 -11.07 3.61
CA ALA A 93 -19.22 -9.94 2.75
C ALA A 93 -18.46 -8.67 3.15
N ALA A 94 -18.36 -8.37 4.45
CA ALA A 94 -17.60 -7.24 4.97
C ALA A 94 -16.11 -7.36 4.64
N LEU A 95 -15.51 -8.54 4.87
CA LEU A 95 -14.13 -8.82 4.50
C LEU A 95 -13.90 -8.67 2.99
N GLY A 96 -14.81 -9.22 2.17
CA GLY A 96 -14.72 -9.14 0.71
C GLY A 96 -14.75 -7.69 0.21
N TYR A 97 -15.64 -6.87 0.78
CA TYR A 97 -15.69 -5.45 0.49
C TYR A 97 -14.40 -4.74 0.93
N GLY A 98 -13.91 -4.99 2.15
CA GLY A 98 -12.68 -4.38 2.65
C GLY A 98 -11.43 -4.82 1.85
N LEU A 99 -11.35 -6.07 1.41
CA LEU A 99 -10.28 -6.51 0.51
C LEU A 99 -10.37 -5.85 -0.86
N HIS A 100 -11.59 -5.64 -1.38
CA HIS A 100 -11.78 -4.92 -2.64
C HIS A 100 -11.30 -3.46 -2.54
N THR A 101 -11.58 -2.76 -1.44
CA THR A 101 -11.09 -1.38 -1.26
C THR A 101 -9.56 -1.33 -1.15
N VAL A 102 -8.95 -2.28 -0.45
CA VAL A 102 -7.48 -2.43 -0.38
C VAL A 102 -6.87 -2.73 -1.75
N TYR A 103 -7.52 -3.58 -2.56
CA TYR A 103 -7.09 -3.91 -3.92
C TYR A 103 -7.19 -2.71 -4.88
N ALA A 104 -8.24 -1.90 -4.76
CA ALA A 104 -8.48 -0.74 -5.60
C ALA A 104 -7.41 0.36 -5.41
N VAL A 105 -6.83 0.47 -4.22
CA VAL A 105 -5.77 1.46 -3.89
C VAL A 105 -4.39 0.83 -3.76
N ARG A 106 -4.20 -0.40 -4.27
CA ARG A 106 -2.88 -1.06 -4.24
C ARG A 106 -1.85 -0.26 -5.06
N PRO A 107 -0.59 -0.20 -4.62
CA PRO A 107 0.49 0.42 -5.39
C PRO A 107 0.73 -0.36 -6.68
N VAL A 108 0.72 0.32 -7.82
CA VAL A 108 0.95 -0.29 -9.14
C VAL A 108 2.22 0.19 -9.80
N ALA A 109 2.66 1.42 -9.51
CA ALA A 109 3.90 1.97 -10.04
C ALA A 109 4.59 2.91 -9.04
N LEU A 110 5.91 2.93 -9.08
CA LEU A 110 6.78 3.96 -8.54
C LEU A 110 7.33 4.72 -9.76
N VAL A 111 6.86 5.94 -9.97
CA VAL A 111 7.16 6.69 -11.19
C VAL A 111 8.05 7.88 -10.88
N PHE A 112 9.19 8.00 -11.55
CA PHE A 112 9.94 9.24 -11.58
C PHE A 112 9.21 10.28 -12.43
N GLU A 113 8.87 11.42 -11.82
CA GLU A 113 8.28 12.57 -12.50
C GLU A 113 8.99 13.86 -12.06
N VAL A 114 9.47 14.64 -13.04
CA VAL A 114 10.07 15.98 -12.89
C VAL A 114 11.30 16.06 -11.96
N ASP A 115 11.10 15.85 -10.67
CA ASP A 115 12.06 16.02 -9.57
C ASP A 115 11.95 15.00 -8.43
N ARG A 116 10.99 14.07 -8.50
CA ARG A 116 10.68 13.13 -7.41
C ARG A 116 10.24 11.77 -7.93
N LEU A 117 10.23 10.79 -7.03
CA LEU A 117 9.48 9.55 -7.25
C LEU A 117 8.08 9.70 -6.68
N ARG A 118 7.08 9.12 -7.33
CA ARG A 118 5.70 9.09 -6.84
C ARG A 118 5.20 7.65 -6.78
N VAL A 119 4.61 7.27 -5.67
CA VAL A 119 3.87 6.02 -5.56
C VAL A 119 2.48 6.25 -6.17
N ILE A 120 2.18 5.50 -7.23
CA ILE A 120 0.91 5.54 -7.95
C ILE A 120 0.09 4.32 -7.53
N SER A 121 -1.11 4.56 -6.97
CA SER A 121 -2.06 3.49 -6.72
C SER A 121 -2.90 3.17 -7.95
N ALA A 122 -3.53 2.00 -8.00
CA ALA A 122 -4.42 1.64 -9.11
C ALA A 122 -5.59 2.63 -9.28
N ALA A 123 -6.06 3.25 -8.19
CA ALA A 123 -7.11 4.26 -8.21
C ALA A 123 -6.63 5.63 -8.75
N ASP A 124 -5.32 5.89 -8.72
CA ASP A 124 -4.74 7.16 -9.19
C ASP A 124 -4.45 7.15 -10.70
N VAL A 125 -4.51 5.98 -11.35
CA VAL A 125 -4.17 5.85 -12.77
C VAL A 125 -5.29 6.38 -13.65
N GLN A 126 -4.94 7.21 -14.64
CA GLN A 126 -5.82 7.63 -15.72
C GLN A 126 -6.11 6.46 -16.67
N LEU A 127 -7.11 5.66 -16.31
CA LEU A 127 -7.46 4.42 -17.03
C LEU A 127 -7.80 4.64 -18.51
N SER A 128 -8.32 5.83 -18.87
CA SER A 128 -8.61 6.19 -20.26
C SER A 128 -7.37 6.24 -21.16
N GLU A 129 -6.18 6.38 -20.57
CA GLU A 129 -4.91 6.44 -21.31
C GLU A 129 -4.18 5.10 -21.38
N LEU A 130 -4.64 4.07 -20.66
CA LEU A 130 -4.05 2.73 -20.76
C LEU A 130 -4.01 2.18 -22.19
N PRO A 131 -5.05 2.32 -23.03
CA PRO A 131 -5.02 1.80 -24.41
C PRO A 131 -3.95 2.42 -25.30
N VAL A 132 -3.48 3.63 -24.97
CA VAL A 132 -2.47 4.37 -25.74
C VAL A 132 -1.08 4.35 -25.07
N ALA A 133 -0.96 3.71 -23.92
CA ALA A 133 0.34 3.45 -23.28
C ALA A 133 1.17 2.45 -24.09
N ARG A 134 2.46 2.34 -23.76
CA ARG A 134 3.33 1.29 -24.31
C ARG A 134 2.69 -0.09 -24.08
N PRO A 135 2.84 -1.06 -25.01
CA PRO A 135 2.18 -2.36 -24.93
C PRO A 135 2.34 -3.07 -23.58
N GLU A 136 3.51 -2.99 -22.95
CA GLU A 136 3.77 -3.61 -21.63
C GLU A 136 2.94 -3.00 -20.49
N TYR A 137 2.45 -1.77 -20.67
CA TYR A 137 1.82 -0.95 -19.63
C TYR A 137 0.32 -0.73 -19.83
N GLN A 138 -0.29 -1.36 -20.83
CA GLN A 138 -1.72 -1.21 -21.12
C GLN A 138 -2.63 -1.93 -20.11
N ARG A 139 -2.05 -2.75 -19.21
CA ARG A 139 -2.76 -3.43 -18.13
C ARG A 139 -2.01 -3.25 -16.83
N LEU A 140 -2.72 -2.84 -15.78
CA LEU A 140 -2.10 -2.66 -14.48
C LEU A 140 -1.62 -4.00 -13.90
N PRO A 141 -0.46 -4.01 -13.22
CA PRO A 141 0.01 -5.20 -12.55
C PRO A 141 -0.93 -5.61 -11.42
N LEU A 142 -1.08 -6.93 -11.24
CA LEU A 142 -1.68 -7.49 -10.03
C LEU A 142 -0.68 -7.47 -8.86
N THR A 143 0.60 -7.63 -9.18
CA THR A 143 1.74 -7.62 -8.26
C THR A 143 2.71 -6.54 -8.70
N GLY A 144 3.03 -5.62 -7.81
CA GLY A 144 3.86 -4.47 -8.14
C GLY A 144 4.33 -3.79 -6.86
N PRO A 145 4.90 -2.59 -6.94
CA PRO A 145 4.81 -1.69 -8.08
C PRO A 145 5.90 -1.90 -9.13
N TRP A 146 5.60 -1.54 -10.38
CA TRP A 146 6.62 -1.32 -11.39
C TRP A 146 7.49 -0.11 -11.06
N GLN A 147 8.77 -0.14 -11.40
CA GLN A 147 9.62 1.04 -11.35
C GLN A 147 9.69 1.65 -12.74
N LEU A 148 9.17 2.87 -12.88
CA LEU A 148 8.98 3.54 -14.16
C LEU A 148 9.45 4.99 -14.08
N ALA A 149 9.49 5.65 -15.23
CA ALA A 149 9.59 7.09 -15.32
C ALA A 149 8.48 7.65 -16.22
N ALA A 150 8.12 8.91 -16.01
CA ALA A 150 7.28 9.66 -16.93
C ALA A 150 8.18 10.41 -17.93
N ARG A 151 7.94 10.23 -19.23
CA ARG A 151 8.60 11.02 -20.27
C ARG A 151 8.22 12.49 -20.12
N GLU A 152 9.07 13.38 -20.62
CA GLU A 152 8.66 14.78 -20.75
C GLU A 152 7.57 14.94 -21.82
N PRO A 153 6.58 15.81 -21.59
CA PRO A 153 5.66 16.23 -22.63
C PRO A 153 6.40 16.85 -23.81
N ALA A 154 5.96 16.49 -25.01
CA ALA A 154 6.38 17.16 -26.23
C ALA A 154 5.97 18.63 -26.19
N ALA A 155 6.80 19.47 -26.82
CA ALA A 155 6.53 20.90 -26.90
C ALA A 155 5.18 21.21 -27.57
N GLY A 156 4.58 22.34 -27.21
CA GLY A 156 3.30 22.80 -27.76
C GLY A 156 2.08 22.30 -26.99
N ALA A 157 1.14 21.67 -27.70
CA ALA A 157 -0.17 21.31 -27.15
C ALA A 157 -0.07 20.29 -26.00
N GLU A 158 0.77 19.25 -26.13
CA GLU A 158 0.91 18.20 -25.11
C GLU A 158 1.47 18.75 -23.79
N ASN A 159 2.46 19.65 -23.85
CA ASN A 159 2.96 20.34 -22.68
C ASN A 159 1.88 21.23 -22.04
N THR A 160 1.15 22.01 -22.85
CA THR A 160 0.06 22.88 -22.36
C THR A 160 -1.02 22.06 -21.66
N GLU A 161 -1.46 20.96 -22.26
CA GLU A 161 -2.44 20.04 -21.68
C GLU A 161 -1.92 19.42 -20.38
N SER A 162 -0.66 18.99 -20.34
CA SER A 162 -0.04 18.42 -19.15
C SER A 162 -0.01 19.39 -17.98
N LEU A 163 0.29 20.67 -18.25
CA LEU A 163 0.21 21.74 -17.24
C LEU A 163 -1.24 21.94 -16.73
N PHE A 164 -2.22 21.97 -17.63
CA PHE A 164 -3.63 22.09 -17.24
C PHE A 164 -4.13 20.88 -16.43
N MET A 165 -3.69 19.67 -16.77
CA MET A 165 -4.02 18.45 -16.02
C MET A 165 -3.36 18.45 -14.64
N GLY A 166 -2.11 18.88 -14.53
CA GLY A 166 -1.43 19.07 -13.24
C GLY A 166 -2.17 20.05 -12.32
N LEU A 167 -2.71 21.16 -12.86
CA LEU A 167 -3.56 22.09 -12.10
C LEU A 167 -4.86 21.46 -11.60
N LYS A 168 -5.35 20.40 -12.25
CA LYS A 168 -6.50 19.60 -11.80
C LYS A 168 -6.11 18.47 -10.85
N GLY A 169 -4.83 18.37 -10.48
CA GLY A 169 -4.30 17.31 -9.60
C GLY A 169 -4.03 15.99 -10.32
N VAL A 170 -3.86 16.01 -11.65
CA VAL A 170 -3.46 14.83 -12.44
C VAL A 170 -2.04 15.05 -12.95
N ASP A 171 -1.08 14.49 -12.21
CA ASP A 171 0.34 14.56 -12.52
C ASP A 171 0.75 13.57 -13.63
N LEU A 172 1.93 13.77 -14.21
CA LEU A 172 2.45 12.95 -15.30
C LEU A 172 2.58 11.47 -14.91
N GLY A 173 2.97 11.16 -13.67
CA GLY A 173 3.09 9.79 -13.19
C GLY A 173 1.76 9.05 -13.14
N GLN A 174 0.63 9.76 -13.07
CA GLN A 174 -0.72 9.18 -13.10
C GLN A 174 -1.20 8.86 -14.52
N ARG A 175 -0.45 9.26 -15.55
CA ARG A 175 -0.82 9.17 -16.96
C ARG A 175 -0.02 8.07 -17.69
N PRO A 176 -0.61 6.88 -17.94
CA PRO A 176 0.06 5.77 -18.63
C PRO A 176 0.64 6.12 -20.00
N SER A 177 0.09 7.10 -20.71
CA SER A 177 0.62 7.58 -21.99
C SER A 177 2.03 8.20 -21.89
N PHE A 178 2.46 8.55 -20.67
CA PHE A 178 3.79 9.07 -20.37
C PHE A 178 4.74 8.00 -19.81
N TRP A 179 4.25 6.81 -19.47
CA TRP A 179 5.09 5.80 -18.83
C TRP A 179 6.16 5.26 -19.80
N GLN A 180 7.38 5.21 -19.28
CA GLN A 180 8.56 4.64 -19.93
C GLN A 180 9.37 3.84 -18.91
N PRO A 181 10.25 2.93 -19.36
CA PRO A 181 11.23 2.27 -18.51
C PRO A 181 12.02 3.29 -17.68
N TYR A 182 12.26 2.92 -16.42
CA TYR A 182 13.01 3.74 -15.48
C TYR A 182 14.40 4.14 -16.03
N ASP A 183 15.08 3.18 -16.66
CA ASP A 183 16.44 3.33 -17.16
C ASP A 183 16.57 4.42 -18.24
N GLU A 184 15.51 4.65 -19.03
CA GLU A 184 15.47 5.71 -20.04
C GLU A 184 15.53 7.13 -19.41
N ALA A 185 15.26 7.26 -18.11
CA ALA A 185 15.29 8.53 -17.39
C ALA A 185 16.50 8.68 -16.44
N LEU A 186 17.43 7.72 -16.38
CA LEU A 186 18.56 7.76 -15.43
C LEU A 186 19.35 9.08 -15.44
N PRO A 187 19.68 9.70 -16.60
CA PRO A 187 20.36 10.99 -16.60
C PRO A 187 19.55 12.09 -15.89
N ARG A 188 18.22 12.11 -16.06
CA ARG A 188 17.33 13.08 -15.41
C ARG A 188 17.16 12.79 -13.93
N ILE A 189 17.06 11.52 -13.56
CA ILE A 189 16.99 11.09 -12.15
C ILE A 189 18.27 11.54 -11.43
N LEU A 190 19.45 11.21 -11.97
CA LEU A 190 20.73 11.59 -11.39
C LEU A 190 20.87 13.11 -11.22
N ALA A 191 20.39 13.89 -12.18
CA ALA A 191 20.39 15.35 -12.11
C ALA A 191 19.49 15.92 -10.98
N ARG A 192 18.51 15.16 -10.48
CA ARG A 192 17.58 15.56 -9.41
C ARG A 192 17.89 14.95 -8.06
N THR A 193 18.62 13.84 -8.03
CA THR A 193 19.09 13.22 -6.79
C THR A 193 20.15 14.06 -6.09
N ARG A 194 20.17 13.99 -4.75
CA ARG A 194 21.12 14.71 -3.90
C ARG A 194 22.01 13.75 -3.12
N PRO A 195 23.25 14.14 -2.75
CA PRO A 195 24.12 13.32 -1.91
C PRO A 195 23.51 13.09 -0.53
N ILE A 196 23.63 11.86 -0.01
CA ILE A 196 23.03 11.48 1.28
C ILE A 196 23.54 12.33 2.46
N GLN A 197 24.72 12.93 2.33
CA GLN A 197 25.31 13.84 3.31
C GLN A 197 24.39 15.02 3.63
N GLN A 198 23.62 15.52 2.66
CA GLN A 198 22.67 16.60 2.92
C GLN A 198 21.55 16.14 3.86
N LEU A 199 21.08 14.90 3.70
CA LEU A 199 20.06 14.31 4.57
C LEU A 199 20.61 14.04 5.98
N LEU A 200 21.84 13.51 6.09
CA LEU A 200 22.54 13.32 7.36
C LEU A 200 22.75 14.65 8.11
N ALA A 201 23.10 15.72 7.40
CA ALA A 201 23.27 17.06 7.96
C ALA A 201 21.93 17.68 8.39
N ARG A 202 20.86 17.43 7.63
CA ARG A 202 19.50 17.91 7.95
C ARG A 202 18.93 17.26 9.22
N PHE A 203 19.26 15.98 9.46
CA PHE A 203 18.73 15.17 10.56
C PHE A 203 19.84 14.60 11.46
N PRO A 204 20.60 15.44 12.18
CA PRO A 204 21.75 14.98 12.98
C PRO A 204 21.35 13.97 14.08
N ALA A 205 20.17 14.14 14.69
CA ALA A 205 19.67 13.24 15.73
C ALA A 205 19.25 11.85 15.21
N ARG A 206 18.97 11.72 13.90
CA ARG A 206 18.48 10.48 13.26
C ARG A 206 19.52 9.85 12.32
N GLN A 207 20.78 10.30 12.37
CA GLN A 207 21.86 9.69 11.57
C GLN A 207 22.00 8.18 11.78
N PRO A 208 21.91 7.62 13.01
CA PRO A 208 22.01 6.17 13.20
C PRO A 208 20.93 5.40 12.44
N GLU A 209 19.71 5.94 12.39
CA GLU A 209 18.58 5.34 11.65
C GLU A 209 18.84 5.38 10.13
N LEU A 210 19.33 6.51 9.61
CA LEU A 210 19.65 6.64 8.19
C LEU A 210 20.82 5.74 7.77
N MET A 211 21.85 5.64 8.61
CA MET A 211 22.99 4.74 8.37
C MET A 211 22.57 3.27 8.39
N ALA A 212 21.66 2.88 9.28
CA ALA A 212 21.08 1.54 9.28
C ALA A 212 20.29 1.28 7.98
N ALA A 213 19.47 2.23 7.54
CA ALA A 213 18.72 2.11 6.29
C ALA A 213 19.62 1.99 5.04
N LEU A 214 20.76 2.70 5.02
CA LEU A 214 21.77 2.54 3.97
C LEU A 214 22.44 1.16 4.00
N ALA A 215 22.78 0.67 5.18
CA ALA A 215 23.38 -0.66 5.36
C ALA A 215 22.40 -1.78 4.93
N ASP A 216 21.13 -1.68 5.33
CA ASP A 216 20.08 -2.62 4.92
C ASP A 216 19.86 -2.60 3.40
N ALA A 217 20.03 -1.44 2.77
CA ALA A 217 19.98 -1.27 1.32
C ALA A 217 21.30 -1.65 0.59
N GLY A 218 22.35 -2.03 1.33
CA GLY A 218 23.67 -2.35 0.77
C GLY A 218 24.39 -1.16 0.12
N LEU A 219 24.08 0.06 0.55
CA LEU A 219 24.62 1.30 -0.03
C LEU A 219 25.80 1.83 0.78
N ASP A 220 26.83 2.29 0.07
CA ASP A 220 27.92 3.07 0.68
C ASP A 220 27.49 4.53 0.87
N ALA A 221 27.50 5.00 2.11
CA ALA A 221 27.17 6.37 2.45
C ALA A 221 28.01 7.42 1.69
N SER A 222 29.23 7.10 1.25
CA SER A 222 30.09 8.03 0.51
C SER A 222 29.57 8.36 -0.89
N THR A 223 28.86 7.41 -1.52
CA THR A 223 28.37 7.53 -2.90
C THR A 223 26.85 7.51 -3.03
N ALA A 224 26.15 7.08 -1.96
CA ALA A 224 24.72 7.01 -1.92
C ALA A 224 24.05 8.37 -2.13
N ARG A 225 22.90 8.32 -2.80
CA ARG A 225 22.10 9.48 -3.14
C ARG A 225 20.69 9.28 -2.63
N PHE A 226 19.92 10.36 -2.56
CA PHE A 226 18.50 10.30 -2.25
C PHE A 226 17.68 11.18 -3.19
N ILE A 227 16.40 10.83 -3.31
CA ILE A 227 15.38 11.64 -3.98
C ILE A 227 14.09 11.59 -3.14
N PRO A 228 13.34 12.69 -3.03
CA PRO A 228 12.04 12.67 -2.36
C PRO A 228 11.07 11.69 -3.02
N VAL A 229 10.19 11.12 -2.20
CA VAL A 229 9.10 10.26 -2.63
C VAL A 229 7.78 10.86 -2.21
N SER A 230 6.92 11.16 -3.18
CA SER A 230 5.52 11.48 -2.95
C SER A 230 4.76 10.19 -2.63
N ALA A 231 4.45 10.00 -1.35
CA ALA A 231 3.81 8.83 -0.77
C ALA A 231 2.93 9.24 0.43
N ARG A 232 2.31 8.29 1.12
CA ARG A 232 1.67 8.57 2.42
C ARG A 232 2.75 8.78 3.49
N GLY A 233 2.91 10.04 3.91
CA GLY A 233 3.92 10.47 4.87
C GLY A 233 5.21 10.95 4.19
N GLU A 234 6.23 11.21 5.01
CA GLU A 234 7.53 11.72 4.54
C GLU A 234 8.47 10.56 4.20
N TRP A 235 8.93 10.51 2.95
CA TRP A 235 9.77 9.44 2.46
C TRP A 235 10.84 9.95 1.49
N VAL A 236 11.99 9.30 1.53
CA VAL A 236 13.01 9.36 0.50
C VAL A 236 13.28 7.96 -0.05
N ALA A 237 13.64 7.87 -1.32
CA ALA A 237 14.26 6.70 -1.88
C ALA A 237 15.78 6.84 -1.73
N LEU A 238 16.43 5.75 -1.38
CA LEU A 238 17.87 5.62 -1.29
C LEU A 238 18.37 5.00 -2.59
N LEU A 239 19.31 5.66 -3.24
CA LEU A 239 19.81 5.28 -4.55
C LEU A 239 21.30 5.05 -4.50
N ASP A 240 21.76 4.13 -5.35
CA ASP A 240 23.18 3.97 -5.63
C ASP A 240 23.74 5.14 -6.45
N ALA A 241 25.06 5.10 -6.72
CA ALA A 241 25.74 6.11 -7.52
C ALA A 241 25.22 6.19 -8.97
N THR A 242 24.57 5.14 -9.46
CA THR A 242 24.04 5.04 -10.83
C THR A 242 22.59 5.49 -10.95
N GLY A 243 21.90 5.73 -9.83
CA GLY A 243 20.53 6.24 -9.79
C GLY A 243 19.46 5.15 -9.71
N HIS A 244 19.84 3.91 -9.37
CA HIS A 244 18.86 2.85 -9.11
C HIS A 244 18.42 2.87 -7.65
N VAL A 245 17.13 2.64 -7.42
CA VAL A 245 16.54 2.60 -6.07
C VAL A 245 16.93 1.28 -5.39
N ALA A 246 17.61 1.38 -4.24
CA ALA A 246 17.98 0.23 -3.42
C ALA A 246 17.14 0.12 -2.13
N GLY A 247 16.54 1.22 -1.68
CA GLY A 247 15.74 1.22 -0.45
C GLY A 247 14.92 2.50 -0.26
N PHE A 248 14.23 2.58 0.88
CA PHE A 248 13.44 3.74 1.28
C PHE A 248 13.67 4.05 2.75
N ALA A 249 13.58 5.33 3.12
CA ALA A 249 13.71 5.76 4.51
C ALA A 249 12.67 6.84 4.87
N PRO A 250 12.11 6.84 6.10
CA PRO A 250 11.05 7.75 6.52
C PRO A 250 11.61 9.12 6.96
N PHE A 251 12.06 9.89 5.97
CA PHE A 251 12.61 11.24 6.12
C PHE A 251 11.95 12.19 5.14
N ASP A 252 11.81 13.46 5.55
CA ASP A 252 11.46 14.52 4.61
C ASP A 252 12.63 14.79 3.67
N GLY A 253 12.33 14.79 2.37
CA GLY A 253 13.27 15.07 1.30
C GLY A 253 12.82 16.22 0.40
N PHE A 254 11.89 17.09 0.81
CA PHE A 254 11.40 18.21 -0.03
C PHE A 254 12.03 19.58 0.32
N PHE A 255 13.05 19.59 1.17
CA PHE A 255 13.82 20.80 1.54
C PHE A 255 14.88 21.18 0.51
#